data_AF-M6ZND4-F1
#
_entry.id   AF-M6ZND4-F1
#
_cell.length_a   1.000
_cell.length_b   1.000
_cell.length_c   1.000
_cell.angle_alpha   90.00
_cell.angle_beta   90.00
_cell.angle_gamma   90.00
#
_symmetry.space_group_name_H-M   'P 1'
#
loop_
_entity.id
_entity.type
_entity.pdbx_description
1 polymer ?
#
loop_
_entity_poly.entity_id
_entity_poly.type
_entity_poly.pdbx_seq_one_letter_code
_entity_poly.pdbx_strand_id
1 'polypeptide(L)'
;MDLPNNEYKSRTDLEKAVEYIGEQMLEKDRLVNEAESKIAAIRSELEEVLYPVQSKIEHVTSGVAFFVKKNRDELFPDPNLKTCKMISGSIQFRKIPASVKTKGTAKFFEKILAANGLLQRFNDWAAKLSNVFIRVSIELNKEAILAEPLRAKQKLGVEINEEKERLYIKPSRLEDEISADADIEAA
;
A
#
# COMPACT_ATOMS: atom_id res chain seq x y z
N MET A 1 22.76 -28.37 2.57
CA MET A 1 23.31 -27.01 2.70
C MET A 1 24.14 -27.01 3.95
N ASP A 2 25.40 -26.58 3.88
CA ASP A 2 26.22 -26.38 5.06
C ASP A 2 25.79 -25.09 5.75
N LEU A 3 25.01 -25.23 6.82
CA LEU A 3 24.58 -24.12 7.67
C LEU A 3 25.59 -23.91 8.78
N PRO A 4 25.85 -22.66 9.20
CA PRO A 4 26.68 -22.40 10.37
C PRO A 4 26.04 -22.98 11.64
N ASN A 5 26.88 -23.33 12.62
CA ASN A 5 26.40 -23.75 13.93
C ASN A 5 25.85 -22.55 14.69
N ASN A 6 24.59 -22.62 15.13
CA ASN A 6 23.88 -21.54 15.80
C ASN A 6 23.95 -21.61 17.34
N GLU A 7 24.81 -22.49 17.89
CA GLU A 7 25.09 -22.53 19.33
C GLU A 7 26.12 -21.47 19.73
N TYR A 8 25.65 -20.28 20.08
CA TYR A 8 26.50 -19.18 20.57
C TYR A 8 26.66 -19.26 22.10
N LYS A 9 27.91 -19.37 22.59
CA LYS A 9 28.22 -19.57 24.03
C LYS A 9 28.79 -18.34 24.71
N SER A 10 29.29 -17.38 23.93
CA SER A 10 29.88 -16.15 24.43
C SER A 10 29.39 -14.93 23.65
N ARG A 11 29.54 -13.75 24.26
CA ARG A 11 29.26 -12.47 23.59
C ARG A 11 30.09 -12.31 22.31
N THR A 12 31.33 -12.76 22.31
CA THR A 12 32.22 -12.73 21.14
C THR A 12 31.72 -13.63 20.01
N ASP A 13 31.09 -14.77 20.33
CA ASP A 13 30.46 -15.63 19.33
C ASP A 13 29.22 -14.97 18.71
N LEU A 14 28.42 -14.26 19.52
CA LEU A 14 27.29 -13.47 19.04
C LEU A 14 27.74 -12.29 18.17
N GLU A 15 28.82 -11.60 18.53
CA GLU A 15 29.37 -10.51 17.71
C GLU A 15 29.82 -11.00 16.33
N LYS A 16 30.48 -12.17 16.26
CA LYS A 16 30.82 -12.83 15.00
C LYS A 16 29.58 -13.26 14.21
N ALA A 17 28.53 -13.72 14.89
CA ALA A 17 27.27 -14.08 14.24
C ALA A 17 26.58 -12.87 13.61
N VAL A 18 26.55 -11.73 14.32
CA VAL A 18 25.99 -10.47 13.78
C VAL A 18 26.84 -9.92 12.63
N GLU A 19 28.17 -10.05 12.70
CA GLU A 19 29.04 -9.71 11.57
C GLU A 19 28.78 -10.60 10.35
N TYR A 20 28.65 -11.92 10.56
CA TYR A 20 28.29 -12.87 9.51
C TYR A 20 26.92 -12.57 8.90
N ILE A 21 25.91 -12.21 9.71
CA ILE A 21 24.60 -11.75 9.22
C ILE A 21 24.78 -10.55 8.27
N GLY A 22 25.59 -9.56 8.65
CA GLY A 22 25.87 -8.40 7.80
C GLY A 22 26.55 -8.77 6.48
N GLU A 23 27.48 -9.72 6.48
CA GLU A 23 28.13 -10.21 5.27
C GLU A 23 27.16 -10.96 4.34
N GLN A 24 26.31 -11.81 4.91
CA GLN A 24 25.29 -12.51 4.13
C GLN A 24 24.21 -11.56 3.59
N MET A 25 23.88 -10.49 4.32
CA MET A 25 22.98 -9.44 3.83
C MET A 25 23.56 -8.72 2.61
N LEU A 26 24.83 -8.32 2.67
CA LEU A 26 25.50 -7.66 1.53
C LEU A 26 25.56 -8.57 0.30
N GLU A 27 25.87 -9.85 0.49
CA GLU A 27 25.89 -10.81 -0.61
C GLU A 27 24.49 -11.06 -1.17
N LYS A 28 23.48 -11.17 -0.30
CA LYS A 28 22.07 -11.25 -0.71
C LYS A 28 21.69 -10.03 -1.54
N ASP A 29 21.99 -8.83 -1.06
CA ASP A 29 21.63 -7.59 -1.75
C ASP A 29 22.37 -7.44 -3.08
N ARG A 30 23.63 -7.90 -3.17
CA ARG A 30 24.37 -7.99 -4.44
C ARG A 30 23.66 -8.88 -5.45
N LEU A 31 23.27 -10.09 -5.03
CA LEU A 31 22.56 -11.05 -5.88
C LEU A 31 21.15 -10.54 -6.27
N VAL A 32 20.44 -9.91 -5.34
CA VAL A 32 19.14 -9.27 -5.60
C VAL A 32 19.29 -8.14 -6.61
N ASN A 33 20.29 -7.27 -6.46
CA ASN A 33 20.54 -6.18 -7.40
C ASN A 33 20.90 -6.69 -8.79
N GLU A 34 21.68 -7.78 -8.89
CA GLU A 34 21.98 -8.43 -10.17
C GLU A 34 20.71 -9.02 -10.80
N ALA A 35 19.87 -9.69 -10.00
CA ALA A 35 18.60 -10.25 -10.45
C ALA A 35 17.63 -9.14 -10.91
N GLU A 36 17.47 -8.07 -10.12
CA GLU A 36 16.63 -6.92 -10.47
C GLU A 36 17.13 -6.23 -11.75
N SER A 37 18.44 -6.12 -11.95
CA SER A 37 19.01 -5.59 -13.19
C SER A 37 18.62 -6.45 -14.40
N LYS A 38 18.69 -7.78 -14.26
CA LYS A 38 18.26 -8.73 -15.30
C LYS A 38 16.75 -8.67 -15.54
N ILE A 39 15.95 -8.59 -14.47
CA ILE A 39 14.49 -8.45 -14.55
C ILE A 39 14.13 -7.14 -15.25
N ALA A 40 14.80 -6.04 -14.93
CA ALA A 40 14.57 -4.74 -15.55
C ALA A 40 14.87 -4.77 -17.05
N ALA A 41 15.98 -5.40 -17.46
CA ALA A 41 16.31 -5.59 -18.87
C ALA A 41 15.23 -6.39 -19.61
N ILE A 42 14.84 -7.55 -19.06
CA ILE A 42 13.78 -8.40 -19.65
C ILE A 42 12.45 -7.64 -19.72
N ARG A 43 12.08 -6.90 -18.67
CA ARG A 43 10.86 -6.09 -18.66
C ARG A 43 10.88 -5.03 -19.76
N SER A 44 12.00 -4.33 -19.91
CA SER A 44 12.16 -3.30 -20.95
C SER A 44 12.02 -3.88 -22.35
N GLU A 45 12.66 -5.03 -22.61
CA GLU A 45 12.54 -5.73 -23.90
C GLU A 45 11.10 -6.19 -24.18
N LEU A 46 10.42 -6.74 -23.16
CA LEU A 46 9.04 -7.18 -23.30
C LEU A 46 8.06 -6.03 -23.42
N GLU A 47 8.32 -4.86 -22.81
CA GLU A 47 7.43 -3.70 -22.87
C GLU A 47 7.21 -3.22 -24.31
N GLU A 48 8.27 -3.23 -25.15
CA GLU A 48 8.16 -2.88 -26.57
C GLU A 48 7.26 -3.84 -27.35
N VAL A 49 7.30 -5.13 -27.02
CA VAL A 49 6.48 -6.16 -27.66
C VAL A 49 5.05 -6.17 -27.11
N LEU A 50 4.89 -5.92 -25.82
CA LEU A 50 3.60 -5.90 -25.13
C LEU A 50 2.79 -4.66 -25.48
N TYR A 51 3.42 -3.50 -25.66
CA TYR A 51 2.73 -2.25 -25.98
C TYR A 51 1.73 -2.36 -27.14
N PRO A 52 2.08 -2.90 -28.33
CA PRO A 52 1.13 -3.05 -29.43
C PRO A 52 0.03 -4.08 -29.13
N VAL A 53 0.31 -5.12 -28.35
CA VAL A 53 -0.69 -6.12 -27.95
C VAL A 53 -1.70 -5.49 -26.99
N GLN A 54 -1.22 -4.77 -25.98
CA GLN A 54 -2.03 -4.03 -25.02
C GLN A 54 -2.90 -2.98 -25.72
N SER A 55 -2.32 -2.23 -26.67
CA SER A 55 -3.06 -1.23 -27.46
C SER A 55 -4.20 -1.87 -28.27
N LYS A 56 -3.99 -3.06 -28.85
CA LYS A 56 -5.05 -3.81 -29.55
C LYS A 56 -6.15 -4.26 -28.58
N ILE A 57 -5.77 -4.76 -27.39
CA ILE A 57 -6.72 -5.18 -26.35
C ILE A 57 -7.58 -3.99 -25.91
N GLU A 58 -6.96 -2.84 -25.63
CA GLU A 58 -7.65 -1.63 -25.18
C GLU A 58 -8.60 -1.07 -26.24
N HIS A 59 -8.18 -1.08 -27.50
CA HIS A 59 -9.02 -0.65 -28.62
C HIS A 59 -10.28 -1.53 -28.73
N VAL A 60 -10.12 -2.86 -28.73
CA VAL A 60 -11.25 -3.81 -28.79
C VAL A 60 -12.12 -3.70 -27.53
N THR A 61 -11.52 -3.61 -26.35
CA THR A 61 -12.23 -3.43 -25.08
C THR A 61 -13.10 -2.19 -25.08
N SER A 62 -12.60 -1.08 -25.64
CA SER A 62 -13.34 0.17 -25.79
C SER A 62 -14.55 0.00 -26.72
N GLY A 63 -14.38 -0.72 -27.83
CA GLY A 63 -15.47 -1.07 -28.74
C GLY A 63 -16.55 -1.93 -28.08
N VAL A 64 -16.14 -2.98 -27.35
CA VAL A 64 -17.05 -3.85 -26.59
C VAL A 64 -17.82 -3.04 -25.54
N ALA A 65 -17.13 -2.19 -24.78
CA ALA A 65 -17.76 -1.34 -23.77
C ALA A 65 -18.76 -0.35 -24.39
N PHE A 66 -18.45 0.23 -25.55
CA PHE A 66 -19.36 1.11 -26.28
C PHE A 66 -20.62 0.37 -26.73
N PHE A 67 -20.47 -0.83 -27.30
CA PHE A 67 -21.60 -1.66 -27.73
C PHE A 67 -22.47 -2.09 -26.54
N VAL A 68 -21.87 -2.56 -25.45
CA VAL A 68 -22.60 -3.00 -24.25
C VAL A 68 -23.38 -1.85 -23.60
N LYS A 69 -22.85 -0.62 -23.64
CA LYS A 69 -23.55 0.58 -23.16
C LYS A 69 -24.76 0.91 -24.04
N LYS A 70 -24.66 0.76 -25.36
CA LYS A 70 -25.73 1.08 -26.31
C LYS A 70 -26.84 0.02 -26.31
N ASN A 71 -26.48 -1.25 -26.20
CA ASN A 71 -27.41 -2.39 -26.30
C ASN A 71 -27.60 -3.08 -24.95
N ARG A 72 -27.68 -2.29 -23.87
CA ARG A 72 -27.75 -2.82 -22.51
C ARG A 72 -28.98 -3.71 -22.30
N ASP A 73 -30.14 -3.26 -22.76
CA ASP A 73 -31.42 -3.94 -22.52
C ASP A 73 -31.52 -5.25 -23.32
N GLU A 74 -30.86 -5.31 -24.47
CA GLU A 74 -30.78 -6.52 -25.30
C GLU A 74 -29.87 -7.59 -24.67
N LEU A 75 -28.71 -7.17 -24.15
CA LEU A 75 -27.71 -8.08 -23.56
C LEU A 75 -28.04 -8.49 -22.12
N PHE A 76 -28.79 -7.65 -21.39
CA PHE A 76 -29.20 -7.87 -20.01
C PHE A 76 -30.71 -7.65 -19.88
N PRO A 77 -31.54 -8.57 -20.44
CA PRO A 77 -33.00 -8.40 -20.49
C PRO A 77 -33.66 -8.49 -19.11
N ASP A 78 -33.03 -9.17 -18.14
CA ASP A 78 -33.49 -9.22 -16.75
C ASP A 78 -32.67 -8.25 -15.88
N PRO A 79 -33.30 -7.30 -15.18
CA PRO A 79 -32.64 -6.38 -14.24
C PRO A 79 -31.81 -7.07 -13.13
N ASN A 80 -32.14 -8.31 -12.78
CA ASN A 80 -31.42 -9.09 -11.76
C ASN A 80 -30.21 -9.84 -12.34
N LEU A 81 -30.15 -10.02 -13.65
CA LEU A 81 -29.11 -10.77 -14.33
C LEU A 81 -27.98 -9.82 -14.75
N LYS A 82 -26.83 -9.95 -14.08
CA LYS A 82 -25.67 -9.06 -14.28
C LYS A 82 -24.57 -9.68 -15.11
N THR A 83 -24.79 -10.88 -15.65
CA THR A 83 -23.79 -11.66 -16.39
C THR A 83 -24.37 -12.14 -17.71
N CYS A 84 -23.86 -11.64 -18.83
CA CYS A 84 -24.16 -12.14 -20.17
C CYS A 84 -23.11 -13.19 -20.54
N LYS A 85 -23.52 -14.46 -20.67
CA LYS A 85 -22.64 -15.56 -21.09
C LYS A 85 -22.58 -15.62 -22.62
N MET A 86 -21.40 -15.90 -23.16
CA MET A 86 -21.10 -16.07 -24.58
C MET A 86 -20.33 -17.38 -24.78
N ILE A 87 -20.21 -17.84 -26.02
CA ILE A 87 -19.46 -19.07 -26.35
C ILE A 87 -17.98 -18.92 -25.95
N SER A 88 -17.40 -17.74 -26.14
CA SER A 88 -15.98 -17.44 -25.90
C SER A 88 -15.69 -16.77 -24.55
N GLY A 89 -16.68 -16.57 -23.68
CA GLY A 89 -16.48 -15.89 -22.41
C GLY A 89 -17.75 -15.32 -21.78
N SER A 90 -17.61 -14.31 -20.93
CA SER A 90 -18.76 -13.64 -20.33
C SER A 90 -18.48 -12.17 -20.04
N ILE A 91 -19.53 -11.35 -20.10
CA ILE A 91 -19.50 -9.94 -19.76
C ILE A 91 -20.35 -9.76 -18.50
N GLN A 92 -19.80 -9.14 -17.46
CA GLN A 92 -20.51 -8.99 -16.20
C GLN A 92 -20.36 -7.61 -15.58
N PHE A 93 -21.43 -7.17 -14.91
CA PHE A 93 -21.43 -5.99 -14.06
C PHE A 93 -21.22 -6.40 -12.61
N ARG A 94 -20.08 -5.98 -12.02
CA ARG A 94 -19.78 -6.21 -10.61
C ARG A 94 -20.07 -4.96 -9.78
N LYS A 95 -20.67 -5.15 -8.59
CA LYS A 95 -20.73 -4.09 -7.57
C LYS A 95 -19.38 -4.06 -6.85
N ILE A 96 -18.72 -2.90 -6.83
CA ILE A 96 -17.51 -2.67 -6.04
C ILE A 96 -17.98 -2.02 -4.72
N PRO A 97 -17.60 -2.56 -3.54
CA PRO A 97 -17.98 -1.97 -2.25
C PRO A 97 -17.34 -0.59 -2.05
N ALA A 98 -17.96 0.24 -1.23
CA ALA A 98 -17.44 1.57 -0.94
C ALA A 98 -16.08 1.45 -0.22
N SER A 99 -15.05 2.11 -0.74
CA SER A 99 -13.77 2.30 -0.08
C SER A 99 -13.47 3.79 0.03
N VAL A 100 -12.90 4.23 1.15
CA VAL A 100 -12.50 5.62 1.35
C VAL A 100 -11.01 5.74 1.02
N LYS A 101 -10.72 6.04 -0.25
CA LYS A 101 -9.39 6.53 -0.64
C LYS A 101 -9.32 8.02 -0.36
N THR A 102 -8.69 8.41 0.74
CA THR A 102 -8.40 9.82 1.03
C THR A 102 -6.95 10.13 0.69
N LYS A 103 -6.74 11.02 -0.29
CA LYS A 103 -5.52 11.80 -0.30
C LYS A 103 -5.67 12.81 0.83
N GLY A 104 -4.73 12.85 1.78
CA GLY A 104 -4.68 13.82 2.88
C GLY A 104 -4.50 15.25 2.35
N THR A 105 -5.51 15.75 1.66
CA THR A 105 -5.49 17.00 0.91
C THR A 105 -6.00 18.10 1.83
N ALA A 106 -5.45 19.31 1.74
CA ALA A 106 -5.87 20.45 2.58
C ALA A 106 -7.41 20.64 2.59
N LYS A 107 -8.05 20.53 1.42
CA LYS A 107 -9.52 20.61 1.28
C LYS A 107 -10.30 19.56 2.08
N PHE A 108 -9.74 18.38 2.33
CA PHE A 108 -10.37 17.34 3.15
C PHE A 108 -10.35 17.72 4.63
N PHE A 109 -9.23 18.25 5.10
CA PHE A 109 -9.11 18.78 6.46
C PHE A 109 -10.01 20.01 6.67
N GLU A 110 -10.07 20.93 5.71
CA GLU A 110 -10.99 22.07 5.76
C GLU A 110 -12.45 21.64 5.89
N LYS A 111 -12.86 20.59 5.16
CA LYS A 111 -14.22 20.02 5.27
C LYS A 111 -14.48 19.39 6.63
N ILE A 112 -13.53 18.63 7.19
CA ILE A 112 -13.66 18.05 8.53
C ILE A 112 -13.77 19.17 9.57
N LEU A 113 -12.91 20.18 9.48
CA LEU A 113 -12.94 21.34 10.37
C LEU A 113 -14.25 22.11 10.25
N ALA A 114 -14.75 22.35 9.04
CA ALA A 114 -16.02 23.05 8.81
C ALA A 114 -17.21 22.25 9.35
N ALA A 115 -17.26 20.93 9.10
CA ALA A 115 -18.33 20.05 9.56
C ALA A 115 -18.43 19.98 11.09
N ASN A 116 -17.32 20.23 11.80
CA ASN A 116 -17.28 20.29 13.26
C ASN A 116 -17.30 21.73 13.80
N GLY A 117 -17.50 22.75 12.96
CA GLY A 117 -17.55 24.16 13.37
C GLY A 117 -16.21 24.74 13.84
N LEU A 118 -15.09 24.10 13.49
CA LEU A 118 -13.74 24.44 13.95
C LEU A 118 -12.92 25.24 12.94
N LEU A 119 -13.36 25.32 11.68
CA LEU A 119 -12.58 25.94 10.59
C LEU A 119 -12.25 27.42 10.88
N GLN A 120 -13.24 28.22 11.26
CA GLN A 120 -13.06 29.64 11.52
C GLN A 120 -12.12 29.87 12.71
N ARG A 121 -12.30 29.11 13.78
CA ARG A 121 -11.43 29.14 14.97
C ARG A 121 -9.98 28.75 14.65
N PHE A 122 -9.80 27.73 13.81
CA PHE A 122 -8.48 27.30 13.37
C PHE A 122 -7.79 28.36 12.53
N ASN A 123 -8.49 28.97 11.58
CA ASN A 123 -7.93 30.04 10.73
C ASN A 123 -7.55 31.28 11.53
N ASP A 124 -8.41 31.72 12.46
CA ASP A 124 -8.13 32.88 13.32
C ASP A 124 -6.91 32.64 14.21
N TRP A 125 -6.73 31.41 14.69
CA TRP A 125 -5.59 31.01 15.52
C TRP A 125 -4.31 30.86 14.69
N ALA A 126 -4.39 30.21 13.53
CA ALA A 126 -3.27 30.08 12.59
C ALA A 126 -2.78 31.44 12.09
N ALA A 127 -3.68 32.39 11.84
CA ALA A 127 -3.32 33.76 11.45
C ALA A 127 -2.56 34.51 12.56
N LYS A 128 -3.00 34.37 13.82
CA LYS A 128 -2.30 34.96 14.97
C LYS A 128 -0.89 34.40 15.14
N LEU A 129 -0.71 33.10 14.95
CA LEU A 129 0.60 32.44 15.02
C LEU A 129 1.51 32.79 13.84
N SER A 130 0.93 32.94 12.65
CA SER A 130 1.66 33.35 11.45
C SER A 130 2.24 34.76 11.59
N ASN A 131 1.54 35.67 12.30
CA ASN A 131 2.05 37.01 12.63
C ASN A 131 3.31 37.00 13.54
N VAL A 132 3.64 35.85 14.13
CA VAL A 132 4.84 35.62 14.96
C VAL A 132 5.76 34.59 14.31
N PHE A 133 5.63 34.38 13.00
CA PHE A 133 6.43 33.45 12.19
C PHE A 133 6.32 31.96 12.59
N ILE A 134 5.23 31.56 13.26
CA ILE A 134 4.99 30.17 13.64
C ILE A 134 4.07 29.49 12.61
N ARG A 135 4.52 28.36 12.03
CA ARG A 135 3.74 27.52 11.09
C ARG A 135 3.01 26.41 11.84
N VAL A 136 1.72 26.25 11.54
CA VAL A 136 0.89 25.15 12.06
C VAL A 136 0.69 24.09 10.98
N SER A 137 0.96 22.83 11.30
CA SER A 137 0.64 21.65 10.47
C SER A 137 -0.48 20.87 11.14
N ILE A 138 -1.44 20.36 10.35
CA ILE A 138 -2.49 19.46 10.85
C ILE A 138 -2.14 18.05 10.39
N GLU A 139 -2.04 17.15 11.36
CA GLU A 139 -1.83 15.73 11.14
C GLU A 139 -2.92 14.92 11.84
N LEU A 140 -3.19 13.72 11.31
CA LEU A 140 -4.10 12.78 11.95
C LEU A 140 -3.41 12.16 13.17
N ASN A 141 -3.96 12.39 14.36
CA ASN A 141 -3.51 11.72 15.56
C ASN A 141 -3.95 10.24 15.54
N LYS A 142 -3.04 9.35 15.14
CA LYS A 142 -3.28 7.91 15.04
C LYS A 142 -3.44 7.26 16.42
N GLU A 143 -2.75 7.74 17.45
CA GLU A 143 -2.87 7.24 18.83
C GLU A 143 -4.27 7.50 19.40
N ALA A 144 -4.85 8.67 19.13
CA ALA A 144 -6.22 8.99 19.54
C ALA A 144 -7.27 8.16 18.77
N ILE A 145 -6.99 7.82 17.51
CA ILE A 145 -7.80 6.88 16.72
C ILE A 145 -7.73 5.48 17.31
N LEU A 146 -6.55 5.05 17.75
CA LEU A 146 -6.32 3.76 18.42
C LEU A 146 -6.99 3.69 19.80
N ALA A 147 -7.06 4.81 20.54
CA ALA A 147 -7.73 4.90 21.84
C ALA A 147 -9.27 4.81 21.75
N GLU A 148 -9.89 5.28 20.66
CA GLU A 148 -11.34 5.16 20.42
C GLU A 148 -11.67 4.55 19.02
N PRO A 149 -11.39 3.26 18.79
CA PRO A 149 -11.48 2.61 17.47
C PRO A 149 -12.87 2.69 16.83
N LEU A 150 -13.92 2.51 17.65
CA LEU A 150 -15.32 2.47 17.21
C LEU A 150 -15.81 3.84 16.75
N ARG A 151 -15.43 4.90 17.46
CA ARG A 151 -15.79 6.28 17.15
C ARG A 151 -14.99 6.80 15.96
N ALA A 152 -13.72 6.42 15.84
CA ALA A 152 -12.92 6.70 14.67
C ALA A 152 -13.50 6.03 13.42
N LYS A 153 -13.96 4.77 13.50
CA LYS A 153 -14.69 4.11 12.39
C LYS A 153 -15.99 4.83 12.03
N GLN A 154 -16.77 5.30 13.02
CA GLN A 154 -18.07 5.95 12.78
C GLN A 154 -17.96 7.38 12.23
N LYS A 155 -16.99 8.18 12.69
CA LYS A 155 -16.83 9.59 12.29
C LYS A 155 -15.81 9.83 11.18
N LEU A 156 -14.78 9.00 11.09
CA LEU A 156 -13.61 9.21 10.23
C LEU A 156 -13.35 8.04 9.26
N GLY A 157 -13.84 6.83 9.55
CA GLY A 157 -13.75 5.66 8.67
C GLY A 157 -12.34 5.04 8.57
N VAL A 158 -11.65 4.84 9.70
CA VAL A 158 -10.22 4.39 9.74
C VAL A 158 -10.09 2.91 10.17
N GLU A 159 -9.12 2.16 9.60
CA GLU A 159 -8.73 0.79 9.98
C GLU A 159 -7.52 0.76 10.95
N ILE A 160 -7.46 -0.22 11.87
CA ILE A 160 -6.53 -0.31 13.02
C ILE A 160 -5.95 -1.73 13.14
N ASN A 161 -4.63 -1.87 13.39
CA ASN A 161 -3.90 -3.13 13.66
C ASN A 161 -3.41 -3.21 15.13
N GLU A 162 -3.17 -4.42 15.66
CA GLU A 162 -2.83 -4.71 17.08
C GLU A 162 -1.31 -4.70 17.41
N GLU A 163 -0.95 -4.49 18.68
CA GLU A 163 0.43 -4.43 19.20
C GLU A 163 1.12 -5.80 19.35
N LYS A 164 2.39 -5.90 18.93
CA LYS A 164 3.28 -7.07 19.09
C LYS A 164 4.72 -6.62 19.29
N GLU A 165 5.45 -7.24 20.23
CA GLU A 165 6.90 -7.03 20.40
C GLU A 165 7.67 -7.81 19.32
N ARG A 166 8.70 -7.18 18.74
CA ARG A 166 9.56 -7.79 17.72
C ARG A 166 11.04 -7.58 18.04
N LEU A 167 11.85 -8.62 17.89
CA LEU A 167 13.30 -8.54 18.01
C LEU A 167 13.91 -8.04 16.69
N TYR A 168 14.75 -7.01 16.74
CA TYR A 168 15.49 -6.47 15.59
C TYR A 168 17.00 -6.63 15.77
N ILE A 169 17.68 -7.10 14.72
CA ILE A 169 19.13 -7.23 14.64
C ILE A 169 19.63 -6.25 13.57
N LYS A 170 20.53 -5.34 13.97
CA LYS A 170 21.13 -4.32 13.11
C LYS A 170 22.65 -4.51 13.01
N PRO A 171 23.17 -5.10 11.92
CA PRO A 171 24.61 -5.19 11.69
C PRO A 171 25.23 -3.81 11.46
N SER A 172 26.42 -3.55 12.01
CA SER A 172 27.07 -2.22 11.95
C SER A 172 27.44 -1.73 10.55
N ARG A 173 27.55 -2.63 9.58
CA ARG A 173 27.87 -2.32 8.18
C ARG A 173 26.64 -1.87 7.36
N LEU A 174 25.42 -2.01 7.89
CA LEU A 174 24.17 -1.74 7.18
C LEU A 174 23.25 -0.83 8.02
N GLU A 175 22.50 0.06 7.37
CA GLU A 175 21.48 0.87 8.06
C GLU A 175 20.18 0.09 8.28
N ASP A 176 19.99 -1.01 7.55
CA ASP A 176 18.79 -1.83 7.55
C ASP A 176 18.71 -2.79 8.74
N GLU A 177 17.51 -2.89 9.31
CA GLU A 177 17.20 -3.75 10.47
C GLU A 177 16.49 -5.02 10.00
N ILE A 178 16.92 -6.18 10.50
CA ILE A 178 16.23 -7.45 10.26
C ILE A 178 15.44 -7.84 11.50
N SER A 179 14.16 -8.17 11.33
CA SER A 179 13.39 -8.81 12.39
C SER A 179 13.81 -10.27 12.54
N ALA A 180 14.14 -10.70 13.75
CA ALA A 180 14.50 -12.08 14.05
C ALA A 180 13.28 -12.99 14.22
N ASP A 181 12.08 -12.40 14.28
CA ASP A 181 10.83 -13.14 14.32
C ASP A 181 10.46 -13.52 12.88
N ALA A 182 10.43 -14.82 12.57
CA ALA A 182 9.89 -15.28 11.30
C ALA A 182 8.46 -14.77 11.18
N ASP A 183 8.18 -13.93 10.18
CA ASP A 183 6.81 -13.61 9.82
C ASP A 183 6.14 -14.94 9.44
N ILE A 184 5.39 -15.51 10.37
CA ILE A 184 4.34 -16.46 10.06
C ILE A 184 3.29 -15.62 9.34
N GLU A 185 3.48 -15.41 8.05
CA GLU A 185 2.38 -15.09 7.14
C GLU A 185 1.40 -16.26 7.24
N ALA A 186 0.43 -16.10 8.13
CA ALA A 186 -0.78 -16.88 8.10
C ALA A 186 -1.48 -16.56 6.76
N ALA A 187 -1.50 -17.60 5.92
CA ALA A 187 -2.33 -17.83 4.73
C ALA A 187 -3.45 -16.83 4.41
#